data_AF-A0A8R7UWI6-F1
#
_entry.id   AF-A0A8R7UWI6-F1
#
_cell.length_a   1.000
_cell.length_b   1.000
_cell.length_c   1.000
_cell.angle_alpha   90.00
_cell.angle_beta   90.00
_cell.angle_gamma   90.00
#
_symmetry.space_group_name_H-M   'P 1'
#
loop_
_entity.id
_entity.type
_entity.pdbx_description
1 polymer ?
#
loop_
_entity_poly.entity_id
_entity_poly.type
_entity_poly.pdbx_seq_one_letter_code
_entity_poly.pdbx_strand_id
1 'polypeptide(L)'
;MERLEPVKGLHKVVQWVKDHGYKRAAVTNAPRINAELMIKLLGLSDFFQAVIVGGECEQPKPAPFPYLKALKELEVSAAHTFIFEDSASGTRAGVAAGMPVVAVSTRNPEKSLQEAGAALIISDYEDQKLWNALEEIDSQEAKLKTGGA
;
A
#
# COMPACT_ATOMS: atom_id res chain seq x y z
N MET A 1 18.30 18.26 -13.10
CA MET A 1 17.71 16.98 -12.64
C MET A 1 16.30 17.28 -12.22
N GLU A 2 15.32 16.69 -12.89
CA GLU A 2 13.91 16.82 -12.49
C GLU A 2 13.77 16.27 -11.07
N ARG A 3 13.18 17.07 -10.18
CA ARG A 3 12.96 16.68 -8.80
C ARG A 3 11.82 15.67 -8.79
N LEU A 4 12.02 14.51 -8.17
CA LEU A 4 10.93 13.57 -7.94
C LEU A 4 9.87 14.27 -7.09
N GLU A 5 8.67 14.42 -7.62
CA GLU A 5 7.54 14.98 -6.87
C GLU A 5 6.70 13.84 -6.27
N PRO A 6 6.49 13.82 -4.95
CA PRO A 6 5.60 12.85 -4.33
C PRO A 6 4.15 13.11 -4.77
N VAL A 7 3.36 12.05 -4.89
CA VAL A 7 1.90 12.17 -5.02
C VAL A 7 1.38 13.02 -3.86
N LYS A 8 0.47 13.96 -4.15
CA LYS A 8 -0.12 14.85 -3.15
C LYS A 8 -0.67 14.04 -1.97
N GLY A 9 -0.43 14.54 -0.77
CA GLY A 9 -0.84 13.89 0.48
C GLY A 9 0.03 12.71 0.94
N LEU A 10 1.07 12.28 0.20
CA LEU A 10 1.93 11.13 0.59
C LEU A 10 2.42 11.24 2.04
N HIS A 11 3.00 12.38 2.41
CA HIS A 11 3.54 12.58 3.75
C HIS A 11 2.47 12.58 4.85
N LYS A 12 1.24 12.99 4.53
CA LYS A 12 0.11 12.95 5.46
C LYS A 12 -0.29 11.51 5.77
N VAL A 13 -0.37 10.65 4.76
CA VAL A 13 -0.61 9.21 4.94
C VAL A 13 0.55 8.54 5.67
N VAL A 14 1.79 8.87 5.31
CA VAL A 14 2.99 8.35 6.02
C VAL A 14 2.94 8.68 7.50
N GLN A 15 2.54 9.90 7.86
CA GLN A 15 2.41 10.30 9.26
C GLN A 15 1.29 9.53 9.97
N TRP A 16 0.10 9.42 9.37
CA TRP A 16 -1.00 8.63 9.91
C TRP A 16 -0.59 7.16 10.17
N VAL A 17 0.11 6.53 9.21
CA VAL A 17 0.62 5.15 9.38
C VAL A 17 1.65 5.04 10.53
N LYS A 18 2.47 6.08 10.74
CA LYS A 18 3.44 6.12 11.86
C LYS A 18 2.73 6.25 13.20
N ASP A 19 1.73 7.13 13.30
CA ASP A 19 0.99 7.38 14.53
C ASP A 19 0.24 6.13 15.03
N HIS A 20 -0.18 5.25 14.11
CA HIS A 20 -0.83 3.97 14.41
C HIS A 20 0.15 2.80 14.64
N GLY A 21 1.44 2.98 14.34
CA GLY A 21 2.44 1.94 14.53
C GLY A 21 2.32 0.73 13.59
N TYR A 22 1.63 0.85 12.45
CA TYR A 22 1.45 -0.26 11.50
C TYR A 22 2.78 -0.74 10.93
N LYS A 23 2.93 -2.06 10.72
CA LYS A 23 4.07 -2.61 9.96
C LYS A 23 3.90 -2.31 8.46
N ARG A 24 5.01 -2.09 7.74
CA ARG A 24 5.02 -1.58 6.36
C ARG A 24 6.06 -2.32 5.52
N ALA A 25 5.65 -2.70 4.31
CA ALA A 25 6.55 -3.20 3.28
C ALA A 25 6.31 -2.44 1.97
N ALA A 26 7.38 -2.18 1.23
CA ALA A 26 7.29 -1.74 -0.15
C ALA A 26 7.30 -2.97 -1.06
N VAL A 27 6.28 -3.15 -1.90
CA VAL A 27 6.17 -4.31 -2.81
C VAL A 27 6.16 -3.81 -4.24
N THR A 28 7.06 -4.28 -5.10
CA THR A 28 7.23 -3.72 -6.45
C THR A 28 7.71 -4.75 -7.48
N ASN A 29 7.36 -4.59 -8.75
CA ASN A 29 8.00 -5.32 -9.86
C ASN A 29 9.26 -4.59 -10.38
N ALA A 30 9.54 -3.37 -9.91
CA ALA A 30 10.75 -2.66 -10.29
C ALA A 30 12.00 -3.37 -9.72
N PRO A 31 13.17 -3.27 -10.39
CA PRO A 31 14.43 -3.76 -9.84
C PRO A 31 14.71 -3.15 -8.47
N ARG A 32 15.34 -3.93 -7.58
CA ARG A 32 15.69 -3.53 -6.21
C ARG A 32 16.33 -2.15 -6.12
N ILE A 33 17.35 -1.91 -6.94
CA ILE A 33 18.10 -0.64 -6.96
C ILE A 33 17.20 0.56 -7.28
N ASN A 34 16.20 0.39 -8.15
CA ASN A 34 15.25 1.45 -8.47
C ASN A 34 14.27 1.69 -7.32
N ALA A 35 13.80 0.61 -6.68
CA ALA A 35 12.90 0.71 -5.53
C ALA A 35 13.57 1.44 -4.35
N GLU A 36 14.79 1.02 -3.99
CA GLU A 36 15.56 1.61 -2.90
C GLU A 36 15.96 3.07 -3.19
N LEU A 37 16.32 3.39 -4.44
CA LEU A 37 16.58 4.77 -4.84
C LEU A 37 15.34 5.66 -4.70
N MET A 38 14.17 5.21 -5.16
CA MET A 38 12.92 5.99 -5.05
C MET A 38 12.52 6.20 -3.59
N ILE A 39 12.61 5.15 -2.76
CA ILE A 39 12.37 5.24 -1.31
C ILE A 39 13.29 6.28 -0.67
N LYS A 40 14.59 6.26 -1.02
CA LYS A 40 15.57 7.23 -0.51
C LYS A 40 15.26 8.66 -0.95
N LEU A 41 14.91 8.87 -2.22
CA LEU A 41 14.58 10.19 -2.76
C LEU A 41 13.31 10.78 -2.13
N LEU A 42 12.37 9.92 -1.73
CA LEU A 42 11.16 10.32 -1.00
C LEU A 42 11.40 10.54 0.51
N GLY A 43 12.61 10.28 1.01
CA GLY A 43 12.93 10.39 2.44
C GLY A 43 12.28 9.29 3.30
N LEU A 44 12.05 8.11 2.72
CA LEU A 44 11.33 7.00 3.35
C LEU A 44 12.23 5.79 3.69
N SER A 45 13.55 5.96 3.70
CA SER A 45 14.50 4.87 3.96
C SER A 45 14.21 4.08 5.23
N ASP A 46 13.78 4.76 6.30
CA ASP A 46 13.50 4.12 7.60
C ASP A 46 12.00 3.81 7.81
N PHE A 47 11.16 4.06 6.80
CA PHE A 47 9.71 3.88 6.91
C PHE A 47 9.30 2.42 6.70
N PHE A 48 9.89 1.75 5.71
CA PHE A 48 9.57 0.36 5.38
C PHE A 48 10.45 -0.62 6.15
N GLN A 49 9.85 -1.66 6.72
CA GLN A 49 10.58 -2.75 7.37
C GLN A 49 11.10 -3.78 6.35
N ALA A 50 10.46 -3.85 5.18
CA ALA A 50 10.83 -4.77 4.11
C ALA A 50 10.63 -4.14 2.72
N VAL A 51 11.48 -4.53 1.77
CA VAL A 51 11.35 -4.21 0.34
C VAL A 51 11.28 -5.51 -0.44
N ILE A 52 10.08 -5.83 -0.93
CA ILE A 52 9.80 -7.05 -1.69
C ILE A 52 9.82 -6.75 -3.17
N VAL A 53 10.76 -7.38 -3.88
CA VAL A 53 10.88 -7.28 -5.33
C VAL A 53 10.23 -8.49 -5.98
N GLY A 54 9.28 -8.27 -6.87
CA GLY A 54 8.49 -9.31 -7.52
C GLY A 54 9.34 -10.23 -8.40
N GLY A 55 10.40 -9.71 -9.01
CA GLY A 55 11.39 -10.52 -9.76
C GLY A 55 12.23 -11.46 -8.88
N GLU A 56 12.17 -11.31 -7.55
CA GLU A 56 12.84 -12.18 -6.57
C GLU A 56 11.82 -13.12 -5.86
N CYS A 57 10.59 -13.18 -6.35
CA CYS A 57 9.52 -14.05 -5.87
C CYS A 57 9.27 -15.19 -6.87
N GLU A 58 8.47 -16.19 -6.49
CA GLU A 58 8.10 -17.31 -7.37
C GLU A 58 7.50 -16.82 -8.70
N GLN A 59 6.58 -15.85 -8.62
CA GLN A 59 6.10 -15.10 -9.78
C GLN A 59 5.88 -13.63 -9.40
N PRO A 60 6.15 -12.68 -10.31
CA PRO A 60 5.91 -11.26 -10.09
C PRO A 60 4.40 -10.93 -10.17
N LYS A 61 4.03 -9.68 -9.84
CA LYS A 61 2.66 -9.18 -10.05
C LYS A 61 2.28 -9.39 -11.53
N PRO A 62 1.10 -9.95 -11.87
CA PRO A 62 -0.12 -9.96 -11.07
C PRO A 62 -0.30 -11.17 -10.14
N ALA A 63 0.68 -12.07 -10.03
CA ALA A 63 0.60 -13.15 -9.06
C ALA A 63 0.68 -12.62 -7.62
N PRO A 64 0.05 -13.29 -6.64
CA PRO A 64 -0.03 -12.78 -5.26
C PRO A 64 1.27 -12.94 -4.47
N PHE A 65 2.25 -13.72 -4.96
CA PHE A 65 3.45 -14.10 -4.22
C PHE A 65 4.24 -12.93 -3.59
N PRO A 66 4.44 -11.78 -4.26
CA PRO A 66 5.15 -10.66 -3.64
C PRO A 66 4.43 -10.12 -2.39
N TYR A 67 3.09 -10.12 -2.40
CA TYR A 67 2.29 -9.70 -1.27
C TYR A 67 2.24 -10.74 -0.15
N LEU A 68 2.11 -12.03 -0.50
CA LEU A 68 2.18 -13.12 0.47
C LEU A 68 3.55 -13.19 1.16
N LYS A 69 4.63 -12.90 0.43
CA LYS A 69 5.98 -12.76 0.98
C LYS A 69 6.06 -11.58 1.95
N ALA A 70 5.47 -10.44 1.61
CA ALA A 70 5.41 -9.28 2.51
C ALA A 70 4.69 -9.61 3.84
N LEU A 71 3.53 -10.30 3.78
CA LEU A 71 2.81 -10.75 4.97
C LEU A 71 3.69 -11.63 5.87
N LYS A 72 4.43 -12.56 5.27
CA LYS A 72 5.36 -13.45 5.98
C LYS A 72 6.52 -12.69 6.61
N GLU A 73 7.18 -11.80 5.87
CA GLU A 73 8.33 -11.02 6.37
C GLU A 73 7.93 -10.04 7.49
N LEU A 74 6.72 -9.48 7.42
CA LEU A 74 6.21 -8.60 8.45
C LEU A 74 5.55 -9.35 9.62
N GLU A 75 5.32 -10.66 9.51
CA GLU A 75 4.57 -11.46 10.49
C GLU A 75 3.19 -10.84 10.79
N VAL A 76 2.40 -10.60 9.73
CA VAL A 76 1.04 -10.05 9.80
C VAL A 76 0.06 -10.90 8.99
N SER A 77 -1.23 -10.79 9.31
CA SER A 77 -2.28 -11.50 8.58
C SER A 77 -2.92 -10.64 7.48
N ALA A 78 -3.39 -11.28 6.41
CA ALA A 78 -4.13 -10.58 5.35
C ALA A 78 -5.39 -9.87 5.87
N ALA A 79 -6.04 -10.42 6.89
CA ALA A 79 -7.26 -9.87 7.48
C ALA A 79 -7.06 -8.50 8.16
N HIS A 80 -5.83 -8.17 8.55
CA HIS A 80 -5.48 -6.88 9.18
C HIS A 80 -4.49 -6.09 8.33
N THR A 81 -4.50 -6.29 7.01
CA THR A 81 -3.61 -5.63 6.07
C THR A 81 -4.40 -5.05 4.90
N PHE A 82 -4.05 -3.85 4.46
CA PHE A 82 -4.53 -3.27 3.22
C PHE A 82 -3.35 -2.77 2.38
N ILE A 83 -3.58 -2.58 1.09
CA ILE A 83 -2.52 -2.28 0.11
C ILE A 83 -2.80 -0.94 -0.57
N PHE A 84 -1.75 -0.15 -0.82
CA PHE A 84 -1.78 0.93 -1.81
C PHE A 84 -1.14 0.49 -3.12
N GLU A 85 -1.79 0.73 -4.25
CA GLU A 85 -1.31 0.41 -5.60
C GLU A 85 -1.66 1.49 -6.60
N ASP A 86 -0.88 1.63 -7.67
CA ASP A 86 -1.17 2.56 -8.78
C ASP A 86 -1.35 1.84 -10.12
N SER A 87 -1.21 0.51 -10.11
CA SER A 87 -1.19 -0.31 -11.32
C SER A 87 -2.26 -1.40 -11.34
N ALA A 88 -2.88 -1.66 -12.48
CA ALA A 88 -3.87 -2.74 -12.60
C ALA A 88 -3.27 -4.13 -12.32
N SER A 89 -2.00 -4.35 -12.67
CA SER A 89 -1.29 -5.60 -12.37
C SER A 89 -1.10 -5.79 -10.87
N GLY A 90 -0.70 -4.71 -10.19
CA GLY A 90 -0.49 -4.71 -8.76
C GLY A 90 -1.79 -4.80 -7.97
N THR A 91 -2.85 -4.12 -8.40
CA THR A 91 -4.19 -4.29 -7.83
C THR A 91 -4.64 -5.74 -7.89
N ARG A 92 -4.54 -6.40 -9.06
CA ARG A 92 -4.87 -7.83 -9.17
C ARG A 92 -4.06 -8.71 -8.23
N ALA A 93 -2.76 -8.42 -8.07
CA ALA A 93 -1.90 -9.17 -7.15
C ALA A 93 -2.34 -9.01 -5.69
N GLY A 94 -2.70 -7.79 -5.27
CA GLY A 94 -3.19 -7.53 -3.91
C GLY A 94 -4.53 -8.20 -3.63
N VAL A 95 -5.46 -8.12 -4.57
CA VAL A 95 -6.76 -8.80 -4.51
C VAL A 95 -6.59 -10.32 -4.47
N ALA A 96 -5.73 -10.88 -5.33
CA ALA A 96 -5.44 -12.31 -5.35
C ALA A 96 -4.74 -12.78 -4.06
N ALA A 97 -4.06 -11.89 -3.34
CA ALA A 97 -3.49 -12.15 -2.03
C ALA A 97 -4.50 -12.02 -0.87
N GLY A 98 -5.77 -11.71 -1.17
CA GLY A 98 -6.86 -11.65 -0.20
C GLY A 98 -6.91 -10.37 0.63
N MET A 99 -6.28 -9.28 0.16
CA MET A 99 -6.25 -8.00 0.87
C MET A 99 -7.02 -6.92 0.11
N PRO A 100 -7.72 -6.00 0.82
CA PRO A 100 -8.31 -4.83 0.19
C PRO A 100 -7.22 -3.92 -0.39
N VAL A 101 -7.44 -3.48 -1.63
CA VAL A 101 -6.53 -2.59 -2.35
C VAL A 101 -7.16 -1.20 -2.48
N VAL A 102 -6.45 -0.20 -1.98
CA VAL A 102 -6.67 1.22 -2.28
C VAL A 102 -5.83 1.57 -3.51
N ALA A 103 -6.48 1.78 -4.64
CA ALA A 103 -5.82 2.10 -5.89
C ALA A 103 -5.73 3.62 -6.13
N VAL A 104 -4.55 4.12 -6.48
CA VAL A 104 -4.27 5.52 -6.77
C VAL A 104 -4.25 5.71 -8.29
N SER A 105 -5.19 6.49 -8.83
CA SER A 105 -5.42 6.62 -10.29
C SER A 105 -4.43 7.55 -11.02
N THR A 106 -3.19 7.65 -10.53
CA THR A 106 -2.15 8.51 -11.12
C THR A 106 -1.52 7.93 -12.40
N ARG A 107 -1.50 6.59 -12.54
CA ARG A 107 -0.85 5.90 -13.68
C ARG A 107 -1.83 5.13 -14.57
N ASN A 108 -2.88 4.55 -14.02
CA ASN A 108 -3.88 3.79 -14.76
C ASN A 108 -5.26 4.44 -14.68
N PRO A 109 -6.10 4.33 -15.74
CA PRO A 109 -7.48 4.79 -15.69
C PRO A 109 -8.26 4.09 -14.58
N GLU A 110 -9.16 4.81 -13.91
CA GLU A 110 -9.99 4.28 -12.83
C GLU A 110 -10.73 3.01 -13.24
N LYS A 111 -11.26 2.96 -14.47
CA LYS A 111 -11.94 1.77 -15.00
C LYS A 111 -11.06 0.52 -14.95
N SER A 112 -9.79 0.63 -15.32
CA SER A 112 -8.86 -0.51 -15.28
C SER A 112 -8.51 -0.95 -13.86
N LEU A 113 -8.50 -0.01 -12.90
CA LEU A 113 -8.27 -0.30 -11.48
C LEU A 113 -9.52 -0.95 -10.85
N GLN A 114 -10.71 -0.50 -11.26
CA GLN A 114 -11.99 -1.09 -10.87
C GLN A 114 -12.13 -2.53 -11.39
N GLU A 115 -11.85 -2.76 -12.67
CA GLU A 115 -11.83 -4.10 -13.29
C GLU A 115 -10.78 -5.02 -12.66
N ALA A 116 -9.71 -4.46 -12.10
CA ALA A 116 -8.70 -5.21 -11.36
C ALA A 116 -9.13 -5.58 -9.92
N GLY A 117 -10.28 -5.09 -9.44
CA GLY A 117 -10.84 -5.42 -8.14
C GLY A 117 -10.45 -4.47 -7.01
N ALA A 118 -10.05 -3.24 -7.29
CA ALA A 118 -9.77 -2.24 -6.25
C ALA A 118 -10.97 -2.06 -5.31
N ALA A 119 -10.72 -2.08 -4.00
CA ALA A 119 -11.73 -1.86 -2.98
C ALA A 119 -12.09 -0.37 -2.84
N LEU A 120 -11.09 0.50 -3.02
CA LEU A 120 -11.25 1.95 -3.05
C LEU A 120 -10.36 2.51 -4.16
N ILE A 121 -10.85 3.52 -4.89
CA ILE A 121 -10.07 4.23 -5.91
C ILE A 121 -10.02 5.70 -5.52
N ILE A 122 -8.80 6.24 -5.48
CA ILE A 122 -8.50 7.63 -5.10
C ILE A 122 -7.63 8.30 -6.15
N SER A 123 -7.79 9.60 -6.31
CA SER A 123 -7.03 10.39 -7.28
C SER A 123 -5.61 10.72 -6.79
N ASP A 124 -5.47 10.99 -5.49
CA ASP A 124 -4.23 11.15 -4.76
C ASP A 124 -4.47 10.84 -3.27
N TYR A 125 -3.49 11.05 -2.39
CA TYR A 125 -3.62 10.76 -0.96
C TYR A 125 -4.36 11.87 -0.16
N GLU A 126 -4.78 12.96 -0.80
CA GLU A 126 -5.65 13.99 -0.20
C GLU A 126 -7.13 13.70 -0.44
N ASP A 127 -7.46 12.75 -1.31
CA ASP A 127 -8.82 12.35 -1.63
C ASP A 127 -9.64 12.04 -0.37
N GLN A 128 -10.78 12.72 -0.20
CA GLN A 128 -11.63 12.59 0.99
C GLN A 128 -12.14 11.16 1.18
N LYS A 129 -12.29 10.38 0.10
CA LYS A 129 -12.71 8.99 0.22
C LYS A 129 -11.69 8.15 1.02
N LEU A 130 -10.39 8.45 0.88
CA LEU A 130 -9.35 7.81 1.69
C LEU A 130 -9.55 8.15 3.15
N TRP A 131 -9.61 9.45 3.47
CA TRP A 131 -9.65 9.92 4.85
C TRP A 131 -10.91 9.46 5.59
N ASN A 132 -12.07 9.44 4.92
CA ASN A 132 -13.28 8.86 5.49
C ASN A 132 -13.12 7.37 5.84
N ALA A 133 -12.41 6.60 5.01
CA ALA A 133 -12.16 5.18 5.27
C ALA A 133 -11.16 4.98 6.42
N LEU A 134 -10.14 5.83 6.52
CA LEU A 134 -9.17 5.79 7.62
C LEU A 134 -9.81 6.19 8.96
N GLU A 135 -10.68 7.20 8.97
CA GLU A 135 -11.44 7.61 10.16
C GLU A 135 -12.40 6.51 10.68
N GLU A 136 -12.97 5.71 9.77
CA GLU A 136 -13.77 4.54 10.14
C GLU A 136 -12.90 3.46 10.79
N ILE A 137 -11.68 3.23 10.28
CA ILE A 137 -10.71 2.32 10.91
C ILE A 137 -10.36 2.80 12.32
N ASP A 138 -10.02 4.08 12.49
CA ASP A 138 -9.69 4.68 13.79
C ASP A 138 -10.84 4.49 14.79
N SER A 139 -12.07 4.71 14.32
CA SER A 139 -13.28 4.55 15.12
C SER A 139 -13.52 3.10 15.54
N GLN A 140 -13.24 2.12 14.67
CA GLN A 140 -13.38 0.70 15.01
C GLN A 140 -12.28 0.25 15.98
N GLU A 141 -11.04 0.68 15.77
CA GLU A 141 -9.94 0.39 16.69
C GLU A 141 -10.19 0.98 18.10
N ALA A 142 -10.74 2.20 18.17
CA ALA A 142 -11.12 2.82 19.43
C ALA A 142 -12.20 2.00 20.16
N LYS A 143 -13.25 1.57 19.44
CA LYS A 143 -14.33 0.74 20.01
C LYS A 143 -13.79 -0.58 20.58
N LEU A 144 -12.90 -1.26 19.85
CA LEU A 144 -12.23 -2.49 20.29
C LEU A 144 -11.42 -2.29 21.58
N LYS A 145 -10.72 -1.15 21.70
CA LYS A 145 -9.94 -0.81 22.91
C LYS A 145 -10.85 -0.48 24.11
N THR A 146 -12.01 0.12 23.89
CA THR A 146 -12.95 0.49 24.98
C THR A 146 -13.93 -0.60 25.38
N GLY A 147 -14.22 -1.56 24.49
CA GLY A 147 -15.22 -2.63 24.72
C GLY A 147 -14.68 -3.91 25.35
N GLY A 148 -13.38 -3.96 25.68
CA GLY A 148 -12.72 -5.10 26.31
C GLY A 148 -12.57 -5.01 27.84
N ALA A 149 -13.38 -4.17 28.50
CA ALA A 149 -13.42 -4.03 29.96
C ALA A 149 -14.60 -4.82 30.57
#